data_AF-A0A2D7B295-F1
#
_entry.id   AF-A0A2D7B295-F1
#
_cell.length_a   1.000
_cell.length_b   1.000
_cell.length_c   1.000
_cell.angle_alpha   90.00
_cell.angle_beta   90.00
_cell.angle_gamma   90.00
#
_symmetry.space_group_name_H-M   'P 1'
#
loop_
_entity.id
_entity.type
_entity.pdbx_description
1 polymer ?
#
loop_
_entity_poly.entity_id
_entity_poly.type
_entity_poly.pdbx_seq_one_letter_code
_entity_poly.pdbx_strand_id
1 'polypeptide(L)'
;PARYPTGWQPFHDLDAAPHLSPLTFIGRAITPPYRPKRFDARFFMADAEEALIDERPPVDGAELSDLQWVTLKDALDLDLPNVTRFMLGEIEERIDKPSLNRGPPFLRWTRSGHTTDRL
;
A
#
# COMPACT_ATOMS: atom_id res chain seq x y z
N PRO A 1 1.50 -31.94 -11.50
CA PRO A 1 0.69 -30.70 -11.53
C PRO A 1 1.58 -29.45 -11.50
N ALA A 2 1.29 -28.47 -12.35
CA ALA A 2 1.91 -27.15 -12.29
C ALA A 2 1.73 -26.52 -10.90
N ARG A 3 2.79 -25.97 -10.32
CA ARG A 3 2.83 -25.43 -8.94
C ARG A 3 2.83 -23.90 -8.93
N TYR A 4 1.94 -23.25 -9.68
CA TYR A 4 1.79 -21.78 -9.64
C TYR A 4 0.32 -21.35 -9.74
N PRO A 5 -0.04 -20.15 -9.24
CA PRO A 5 -1.40 -19.61 -9.34
C PRO A 5 -1.83 -19.32 -10.79
N THR A 6 -3.14 -19.32 -11.06
CA THR A 6 -3.68 -18.89 -12.36
C THR A 6 -3.16 -17.49 -12.73
N GLY A 7 -2.67 -17.33 -13.97
CA GLY A 7 -2.10 -16.08 -14.48
C GLY A 7 -0.59 -15.93 -14.27
N TRP A 8 0.06 -16.81 -13.50
CA TRP A 8 1.50 -16.73 -13.20
C TRP A 8 2.41 -17.49 -14.17
N GLN A 9 1.85 -18.14 -15.19
CA GLN A 9 2.61 -18.92 -16.17
C GLN A 9 3.81 -18.14 -16.75
N PRO A 10 3.64 -16.88 -17.21
CA PRO A 10 4.75 -16.14 -17.82
C PRO A 10 5.92 -15.91 -16.86
N PHE A 11 5.66 -15.69 -15.57
CA PHE A 11 6.71 -15.51 -14.57
C PHE A 11 7.41 -16.84 -14.27
N HIS A 12 6.63 -17.91 -14.14
CA HIS A 12 7.17 -19.25 -13.91
C HIS A 12 8.05 -19.72 -15.09
N ASP A 13 7.65 -19.46 -16.33
CA ASP A 13 8.43 -19.80 -17.53
C ASP A 13 9.77 -19.04 -17.61
N LEU A 14 9.86 -17.90 -16.94
CA LEU A 14 11.08 -17.08 -16.83
C LEU A 14 11.91 -17.40 -15.57
N ASP A 15 11.50 -18.39 -14.77
CA ASP A 15 12.07 -18.68 -13.44
C ASP A 15 12.09 -17.43 -12.53
N ALA A 16 11.10 -16.57 -12.69
CA ALA A 16 10.99 -15.31 -11.96
C ALA A 16 10.18 -15.48 -10.67
N ALA A 17 10.63 -14.81 -9.61
CA ALA A 17 9.93 -14.73 -8.32
C ALA A 17 9.73 -13.27 -7.90
N PRO A 18 8.70 -12.94 -7.09
CA PRO A 18 8.50 -11.59 -6.59
C PRO A 18 9.67 -11.12 -5.73
N HIS A 19 10.20 -9.95 -6.05
CA HIS A 19 11.24 -9.29 -5.26
C HIS A 19 10.58 -8.39 -4.20
N LEU A 20 10.48 -8.88 -2.97
CA LEU A 20 9.80 -8.17 -1.88
C LEU A 20 10.74 -7.29 -1.03
N SER A 21 12.05 -7.37 -1.24
CA SER A 21 13.03 -6.66 -0.40
C SER A 21 12.88 -5.12 -0.40
N PRO A 22 12.47 -4.46 -1.51
CA PRO A 22 12.27 -3.00 -1.50
C PRO A 22 11.00 -2.57 -0.75
N LEU A 23 10.11 -3.51 -0.43
CA LEU A 23 8.82 -3.19 0.18
C LEU A 23 8.93 -3.11 1.69
N THR A 24 8.69 -1.92 2.23
CA THR A 24 8.51 -1.71 3.66
C THR A 24 7.03 -1.79 4.01
N PHE A 25 6.67 -2.70 4.90
CA PHE A 25 5.30 -2.81 5.41
C PHE A 25 4.99 -1.65 6.37
N ILE A 26 4.00 -0.81 6.04
CA ILE A 26 3.71 0.42 6.76
C ILE A 26 2.38 0.44 7.47
N GLY A 27 1.50 -0.54 7.26
CA GLY A 27 0.27 -0.63 8.04
C GLY A 27 -0.74 -1.63 7.52
N ARG A 28 -1.73 -1.92 8.35
CA ARG A 28 -2.87 -2.77 8.02
C ARG A 28 -4.16 -2.09 8.43
N ALA A 29 -5.19 -2.19 7.59
CA ALA A 29 -6.51 -1.69 7.94
C ALA A 29 -7.60 -2.67 7.52
N ILE A 30 -8.44 -3.06 8.48
CA ILE A 30 -9.63 -3.88 8.22
C ILE A 30 -10.86 -3.00 8.24
N THR A 31 -11.62 -3.02 7.15
CA THR A 31 -12.88 -2.27 7.07
C THR A 31 -13.87 -2.74 8.14
N PRO A 32 -14.52 -1.82 8.88
CA PRO A 32 -15.49 -2.17 9.91
C PRO A 32 -16.64 -3.06 9.41
N PRO A 33 -17.23 -3.90 10.29
CA PRO A 33 -18.23 -4.90 9.90
C PRO A 33 -19.54 -4.31 9.38
N TYR A 34 -19.87 -3.05 9.74
CA TYR A 34 -21.10 -2.38 9.31
C TYR A 34 -21.00 -1.76 7.91
N ARG A 35 -19.84 -1.82 7.24
CA ARG A 35 -19.71 -1.40 5.84
C ARG A 35 -20.11 -2.56 4.92
N PRO A 36 -20.90 -2.29 3.85
CA PRO A 36 -21.38 -3.34 2.94
C PRO A 36 -20.25 -3.99 2.11
N LYS A 37 -19.16 -3.26 1.87
CA LYS A 37 -17.94 -3.77 1.23
C LYS A 37 -16.79 -3.66 2.22
N ARG A 38 -16.00 -4.73 2.35
CA ARG A 38 -14.92 -4.83 3.34
C ARG A 38 -13.63 -5.34 2.73
N PHE A 39 -12.54 -4.80 3.23
CA PHE A 39 -11.18 -5.15 2.83
C PHE A 39 -10.34 -5.45 4.08
N ASP A 40 -9.35 -6.32 3.92
CA ASP A 40 -8.22 -6.48 4.83
C ASP A 40 -6.97 -5.96 4.11
N ALA A 41 -6.82 -4.64 4.11
CA ALA A 41 -5.80 -3.93 3.34
C ALA A 41 -4.46 -3.95 4.06
N ARG A 42 -3.39 -4.23 3.32
CA ARG A 42 -1.99 -4.13 3.75
C ARG A 42 -1.32 -3.05 2.91
N PHE A 43 -0.65 -2.12 3.55
CA PHE A 43 -0.02 -0.97 2.93
C PHE A 43 1.49 -1.15 2.96
N PHE A 44 2.13 -0.83 1.84
CA PHE A 44 3.58 -0.90 1.67
C PHE A 44 4.07 0.42 1.10
N MET A 45 5.29 0.81 1.47
CA MET A 45 6.07 1.87 0.81
C MET A 45 7.32 1.25 0.21
N ALA A 46 7.86 1.85 -0.84
CA ALA A 46 9.12 1.45 -1.43
C ALA A 46 9.83 2.69 -1.99
N ASP A 47 11.15 2.61 -2.09
CA ASP A 47 11.91 3.57 -2.88
C ASP A 47 11.66 3.33 -4.37
N ALA A 48 11.42 4.39 -5.13
CA ALA A 48 11.16 4.30 -6.56
C ALA A 48 12.38 3.80 -7.33
N GLU A 49 13.60 4.17 -6.93
CA GLU A 49 14.85 3.73 -7.57
C GLU A 49 15.07 2.23 -7.45
N GLU A 50 14.54 1.59 -6.40
CA GLU A 50 14.64 0.15 -6.19
C GLU A 50 13.45 -0.65 -6.75
N ALA A 51 12.26 -0.05 -6.78
CA ALA A 51 11.02 -0.75 -7.09
C ALA A 51 10.57 -0.62 -8.56
N LEU A 52 10.91 0.47 -9.25
CA LEU A 52 10.48 0.72 -10.61
C LEU A 52 11.46 0.14 -11.63
N ILE A 53 10.91 -0.29 -12.78
CA ILE A 53 11.71 -0.72 -13.93
C ILE A 53 12.28 0.50 -14.65
N ASP A 54 11.54 1.61 -14.70
CA ASP A 54 11.91 2.88 -15.30
C ASP A 54 11.00 4.03 -14.82
N GLU A 55 11.27 5.25 -15.29
CA GLU A 55 10.57 6.49 -14.93
C GLU A 55 9.45 6.89 -15.91
N ARG A 56 8.90 5.95 -16.68
CA ARG A 56 7.83 6.29 -17.63
C ARG A 56 6.64 6.90 -16.87
N PRO A 57 5.98 7.93 -17.45
CA PRO A 57 4.80 8.51 -16.84
C PRO A 57 3.69 7.46 -16.75
N PRO A 58 2.84 7.53 -15.71
CA PRO A 58 1.73 6.62 -15.59
C PRO A 58 0.76 6.83 -16.76
N VAL A 59 0.12 5.75 -17.21
CA VAL A 59 -0.77 5.74 -18.38
C VAL A 59 -2.14 5.25 -17.95
N ASP A 60 -3.17 6.03 -18.28
CA ASP A 60 -4.57 5.69 -18.01
C ASP A 60 -4.98 4.33 -18.61
N GLY A 61 -6.00 3.72 -18.02
CA GLY A 61 -6.51 2.41 -18.40
C GLY A 61 -8.04 2.33 -18.40
N ALA A 62 -8.57 1.12 -18.55
CA ALA A 62 -10.01 0.90 -18.55
C ALA A 62 -10.69 1.16 -17.19
N GLU A 63 -9.93 1.08 -16.09
CA GLU A 63 -10.43 1.22 -14.73
C GLU A 63 -9.97 2.53 -14.05
N LEU A 64 -8.82 3.07 -14.45
CA LEU A 64 -8.20 4.24 -13.81
C LEU A 64 -8.00 5.35 -14.85
N SER A 65 -8.34 6.58 -14.47
CA SER A 65 -8.12 7.80 -15.25
C SER A 65 -7.36 8.84 -14.42
N ASP A 66 -6.76 9.82 -15.11
CA ASP A 66 -6.04 10.95 -14.51
C ASP A 66 -4.86 10.53 -13.62
N LEU A 67 -4.14 9.48 -14.02
CA LEU A 67 -3.00 9.00 -13.26
C LEU A 67 -1.84 10.01 -13.28
N GLN A 68 -1.26 10.24 -12.10
CA GLN A 68 -0.25 11.26 -11.90
C GLN A 68 0.65 10.93 -10.72
N TRP A 69 1.90 11.37 -10.81
CA TRP A 69 2.79 11.48 -9.67
C TRP A 69 2.52 12.79 -8.94
N VAL A 70 2.20 12.72 -7.65
CA VAL A 70 1.93 13.88 -6.79
C VAL A 70 2.83 13.86 -5.57
N THR A 71 3.14 15.04 -5.04
CA THR A 71 3.83 15.12 -3.75
C THR A 71 2.89 14.66 -2.62
N LEU A 72 3.44 14.29 -1.46
CA LEU A 72 2.62 13.95 -0.29
C LEU A 72 1.67 15.10 0.10
N LYS A 73 2.15 16.34 -0.03
CA LYS A 73 1.35 17.54 0.22
C LYS A 73 0.18 17.64 -0.75
N ASP A 74 0.43 17.57 -2.05
CA ASP A 74 -0.62 17.70 -3.06
C ASP A 74 -1.62 16.53 -3.00
N ALA A 75 -1.14 15.33 -2.65
CA ALA A 75 -2.00 14.16 -2.47
C ALA A 75 -3.05 14.37 -1.37
N LEU A 76 -2.71 15.10 -0.30
CA LEU A 76 -3.65 15.37 0.80
C LEU A 76 -4.80 16.30 0.41
N ASP A 77 -4.66 17.06 -0.67
CA ASP A 77 -5.72 17.93 -1.23
C ASP A 77 -6.74 17.15 -2.09
N LEU A 78 -6.46 15.89 -2.42
CA LEU A 78 -7.36 15.02 -3.20
C LEU A 78 -8.51 14.45 -2.35
N ASP A 79 -9.56 13.95 -3.01
CA ASP A 79 -10.65 13.22 -2.35
C ASP A 79 -10.23 11.77 -2.02
N LEU A 80 -9.48 11.63 -0.94
CA LEU A 80 -8.98 10.36 -0.42
C LEU A 80 -9.82 9.82 0.74
N PRO A 81 -10.03 8.49 0.80
CA PRO A 81 -10.50 7.82 2.00
C PRO A 81 -9.60 8.12 3.21
N ASN A 82 -10.19 8.22 4.41
CA ASN A 82 -9.45 8.53 5.65
C ASN A 82 -8.27 7.59 5.92
N VAL A 83 -8.40 6.30 5.58
CA VAL A 83 -7.31 5.33 5.74
C VAL A 83 -6.11 5.67 4.86
N THR A 84 -6.34 6.16 3.64
CA THR A 84 -5.27 6.57 2.74
C THR A 84 -4.55 7.81 3.28
N ARG A 85 -5.29 8.82 3.73
CA ARG A 85 -4.69 10.02 4.37
C ARG A 85 -3.85 9.66 5.59
N PHE A 86 -4.35 8.74 6.43
CA PHE A 86 -3.61 8.23 7.58
C PHE A 86 -2.29 7.57 7.17
N MET A 87 -2.30 6.74 6.12
CA MET A 87 -1.09 6.08 5.64
C MET A 87 -0.10 7.06 4.99
N LEU A 88 -0.57 8.12 4.33
CA LEU A 88 0.31 9.18 3.80
C LEU A 88 1.05 9.90 4.94
N GLY A 89 0.37 10.23 6.05
CA GLY A 89 1.04 10.80 7.23
C GLY A 89 2.02 9.82 7.89
N GLU A 90 1.69 8.53 7.91
CA GLU A 90 2.61 7.48 8.38
C GLU A 90 3.86 7.35 7.48
N ILE A 91 3.76 7.63 6.18
CA ILE A 91 4.91 7.71 5.26
C ILE A 91 5.73 8.95 5.57
N GLU A 92 5.11 10.13 5.69
CA GLU A 92 5.77 11.40 5.99
C GLU A 92 6.61 11.30 7.28
N GLU A 93 6.03 10.77 8.36
CA GLU A 93 6.75 10.60 9.63
C GLU A 93 7.94 9.62 9.54
N ARG A 94 7.89 8.62 8.66
CA ARG A 94 9.01 7.69 8.44
C ARG A 94 10.14 8.34 7.64
N ILE A 95 9.79 9.16 6.65
CA ILE A 95 10.76 9.94 5.88
C ILE A 95 11.45 10.98 6.77
N ASP A 96 10.68 11.71 7.57
CA ASP A 96 11.20 12.75 8.46
C ASP A 96 12.03 12.19 9.62
N LYS A 97 11.70 10.96 10.07
CA LYS A 97 12.36 10.31 11.21
C LYS A 97 12.75 8.87 10.87
N PRO A 98 13.78 8.64 10.04
CA PRO A 98 14.18 7.29 9.62
C PRO A 98 14.60 6.38 10.79
N SER A 99 15.06 6.97 11.90
CA SER A 99 15.42 6.23 13.12
C SER A 99 14.21 5.87 14.00
N LEU A 100 13.00 6.27 13.63
CA LEU A 100 11.78 6.00 14.38
C LEU A 100 11.39 4.52 14.25
N ASN A 101 11.89 3.71 15.19
CA ASN A 101 11.55 2.31 15.27
C ASN A 101 10.17 2.11 15.93
N ARG A 102 9.10 2.32 15.14
CA ARG A 102 7.72 2.05 15.55
C ARG A 102 7.08 1.04 14.61
N GLY A 103 6.34 0.10 15.21
CA GLY A 103 5.59 -0.90 14.48
C GLY A 103 4.58 -0.31 13.48
N PRO A 104 4.24 -1.03 12.40
CA PRO A 104 3.16 -0.66 11.50
C PRO A 104 1.83 -0.57 12.26
N PRO A 105 1.06 0.53 12.12
CA PRO A 105 -0.26 0.63 12.71
C PRO A 105 -1.22 -0.43 12.14
N PHE A 106 -2.09 -0.94 13.01
CA PHE A 106 -3.17 -1.86 12.68
C PHE A 106 -4.51 -1.29 13.07
N LEU A 107 -5.25 -0.81 12.07
CA LEU A 107 -6.55 -0.18 12.20
C LEU A 107 -7.63 -1.25 12.05
N ARG A 108 -8.48 -1.41 13.07
CA ARG A 108 -9.56 -2.40 13.05
C ARG A 108 -10.74 -1.97 13.90
N TRP A 109 -11.87 -2.61 13.65
CA TRP A 109 -13.03 -2.53 14.53
C TRP A 109 -13.01 -3.67 15.55
N THR A 110 -13.22 -3.34 16.81
CA THR A 110 -13.32 -4.26 17.93
C THR A 110 -14.68 -4.12 18.61
N ARG A 111 -14.96 -4.90 19.65
CA ARG A 111 -16.21 -4.77 20.42
C ARG A 111 -16.35 -3.40 21.09
N SER A 112 -15.24 -2.72 21.37
CA SER A 112 -15.21 -1.38 21.96
C SER A 112 -15.12 -0.24 20.93
N GLY A 113 -15.20 -0.55 19.63
CA GLY A 113 -15.18 0.44 18.55
C GLY A 113 -13.89 0.41 17.72
N HIS A 114 -13.49 1.56 17.18
CA HIS A 114 -12.23 1.68 16.44
C HIS A 114 -11.03 1.49 17.37
N THR A 115 -10.04 0.75 16.90
CA THR A 115 -8.78 0.53 17.62
C THR A 115 -7.63 0.64 16.64
N THR A 116 -6.57 1.30 17.09
CA THR A 116 -5.30 1.44 16.37
C THR A 116 -4.20 0.92 17.28
N ASP A 117 -3.77 -0.31 17.02
CA ASP A 117 -2.62 -0.94 17.68
C ASP A 117 -1.37 -0.77 16.79
N ARG A 118 -0.16 -1.07 17.28
CA ARG A 118 1.04 -1.22 16.42
C ARG A 118 1.52 -2.67 16.47
N LEU A 119 1.88 -3.21 15.29
CA LEU A 119 2.34 -4.58 15.09
C LEU A 119 3.82 -4.76 15.44
#